data_AF-A0A2N1RL86-F1
#
_entry.id   AF-A0A2N1RL86-F1
#
_cell.length_a   1.000
_cell.length_b   1.000
_cell.length_c   1.000
_cell.angle_alpha   90.00
_cell.angle_beta   90.00
_cell.angle_gamma   90.00
#
_symmetry.space_group_name_H-M   'P 1'
#
loop_
_entity.id
_entity.type
_entity.pdbx_description
1 polymer ?
#
loop_
_entity_poly.entity_id
_entity_poly.type
_entity_poly.pdbx_seq_one_letter_code
_entity_poly.pdbx_strand_id
1 'polypeptide(L)'
;MRVALKRLAMSVLLCFASSLLWSASFSITVGTWSLPSDNPVLEAATRGYLGFTTGLTPRLEFEVFTLLQATPIPLADIHGGGALTFTLTAARELPEEQATSFLHTYLSFGVLQGLRGSDSTAVFFRLTPLSIGGPYYKIRER
;
A
#
# COMPACT_ATOMS: atom_id res chain seq x y z
N MET A 1 -41.33 -0.62 -5.20
CA MET A 1 -40.10 -0.30 -4.44
C MET A 1 -39.22 -1.51 -4.13
N ARG A 2 -39.73 -2.61 -3.56
CA ARG A 2 -38.91 -3.80 -3.19
C ARG A 2 -38.17 -4.49 -4.35
N VAL A 3 -38.71 -4.44 -5.57
CA VAL A 3 -38.07 -5.06 -6.76
C VAL A 3 -36.84 -4.28 -7.24
N ALA A 4 -36.87 -2.95 -7.15
CA ALA A 4 -35.74 -2.10 -7.53
C ALA A 4 -34.54 -2.28 -6.56
N LEU A 5 -34.82 -2.39 -5.26
CA LEU A 5 -33.79 -2.63 -4.24
C LEU A 5 -33.10 -3.99 -4.42
N LYS A 6 -33.86 -5.04 -4.78
CA LYS A 6 -33.30 -6.37 -5.08
C LYS A 6 -32.42 -6.37 -6.33
N ARG A 7 -32.82 -5.66 -7.39
CA ARG A 7 -32.01 -5.51 -8.61
C ARG A 7 -30.72 -4.75 -8.35
N LEU A 8 -30.80 -3.65 -7.60
CA LEU A 8 -29.61 -2.88 -7.18
C LEU A 8 -28.64 -3.74 -6.37
N ALA A 9 -29.14 -4.45 -5.34
CA ALA A 9 -28.32 -5.31 -4.50
C ALA A 9 -27.65 -6.44 -5.32
N MET A 10 -28.38 -7.03 -6.26
CA MET A 10 -27.86 -8.07 -7.14
C MET A 10 -26.79 -7.54 -8.11
N SER A 11 -26.96 -6.33 -8.66
CA SER A 11 -25.93 -5.69 -9.49
C SER A 11 -24.67 -5.36 -8.70
N VAL A 12 -24.80 -4.84 -7.47
CA VAL A 12 -23.66 -4.58 -6.58
C VAL A 12 -22.92 -5.88 -6.23
N LEU A 13 -23.67 -6.94 -5.92
CA LEU A 13 -23.10 -8.26 -5.63
C LEU A 13 -22.39 -8.84 -6.86
N LEU A 14 -22.95 -8.68 -8.05
CA LEU A 14 -22.34 -9.18 -9.30
C LEU A 14 -21.07 -8.41 -9.65
N CYS A 15 -21.06 -7.09 -9.49
CA CYS A 15 -19.87 -6.26 -9.65
C CYS A 15 -18.77 -6.61 -8.63
N PHE A 16 -19.15 -6.88 -7.39
CA PHE A 16 -18.22 -7.33 -6.36
C PHE A 16 -17.68 -8.74 -6.69
N ALA A 17 -18.54 -9.68 -7.09
CA ALA A 17 -18.14 -11.02 -7.48
C ALA A 17 -17.24 -11.05 -8.73
N SER A 18 -17.48 -10.17 -9.72
CA SER A 18 -16.59 -10.05 -10.88
C SER A 18 -15.26 -9.38 -10.54
N SER A 19 -15.21 -8.50 -9.54
CA SER A 19 -13.93 -7.99 -8.99
C SER A 19 -13.14 -9.05 -8.20
N LEU A 20 -13.80 -10.09 -7.69
CA LEU A 20 -13.13 -11.23 -7.04
C LEU A 20 -12.51 -12.22 -8.05
N LEU A 21 -12.87 -12.14 -9.34
CA LEU A 21 -12.21 -12.88 -10.42
C LEU A 21 -10.92 -12.19 -10.89
N TRP A 22 -10.63 -10.99 -10.37
CA TRP A 22 -9.32 -10.36 -10.53
C TRP A 22 -8.34 -11.09 -9.61
N SER A 23 -7.25 -11.61 -10.17
CA SER A 23 -6.12 -12.12 -9.41
C SER A 23 -5.39 -10.94 -8.75
N ALA A 24 -6.04 -10.34 -7.75
CA ALA A 24 -5.44 -9.29 -6.96
C ALA A 24 -4.38 -9.96 -6.06
N SER A 25 -3.10 -9.76 -6.38
CA SER A 25 -2.04 -10.17 -5.46
C SER A 25 -2.07 -9.26 -4.24
N PHE A 26 -2.27 -9.87 -3.06
CA PHE A 26 -2.23 -9.21 -1.77
C PHE A 26 -0.84 -9.36 -1.14
N SER A 27 -0.38 -8.31 -0.48
CA SER A 27 0.86 -8.34 0.30
C SER A 27 0.70 -7.58 1.61
N ILE A 28 1.54 -7.92 2.56
CA ILE A 28 1.65 -7.23 3.85
C ILE A 28 2.97 -6.48 3.84
N THR A 29 2.93 -5.20 4.21
CA THR A 29 4.10 -4.35 4.33
C THR A 29 4.37 -4.07 5.80
N VAL A 30 5.62 -4.21 6.21
CA VAL A 30 6.07 -3.93 7.57
C VAL A 30 7.35 -3.12 7.48
N GLY A 31 7.51 -2.11 8.33
CA GLY A 31 8.69 -1.28 8.31
C GLY A 31 8.75 -0.26 9.41
N THR A 32 9.58 0.74 9.21
CA THR A 32 9.68 1.90 10.09
C THR A 32 9.57 3.17 9.27
N TRP A 33 9.04 4.22 9.89
CA TRP A 33 8.95 5.55 9.33
C TRP A 33 9.57 6.52 10.34
N SER A 34 10.59 7.26 9.89
CA SER A 34 11.17 8.36 10.65
C SER A 34 11.09 9.61 9.79
N LEU A 35 10.73 10.72 10.40
CA LEU A 35 10.70 12.03 9.75
C LEU A 35 11.65 12.98 10.47
N PRO A 36 12.20 13.98 9.76
CA PRO A 36 12.97 15.05 10.37
C PRO A 36 12.18 15.74 11.48
N SER A 37 12.89 16.26 12.49
CA SER A 37 12.28 16.88 13.67
C SER A 37 11.39 18.08 13.38
N ASP A 38 11.61 18.72 12.24
CA ASP A 38 10.99 20.00 11.89
C ASP A 38 9.74 19.82 11.00
N ASN A 39 9.17 18.61 10.96
CA ASN A 39 7.99 18.33 10.16
C ASN A 39 6.73 18.87 10.87
N PRO A 40 5.93 19.75 10.22
CA PRO A 40 4.78 20.40 10.85
C PRO A 40 3.56 19.48 11.01
N VAL A 41 3.60 18.28 10.44
CA VAL A 41 2.48 17.32 10.46
C VAL A 41 2.75 16.22 11.47
N LEU A 42 3.99 15.71 11.48
CA LEU A 42 4.37 14.58 12.31
C LEU A 42 5.51 14.98 13.22
N GLU A 43 5.28 14.92 14.53
CA GLU A 43 6.33 15.15 15.50
C GLU A 43 7.51 14.18 15.30
N ALA A 44 8.70 14.64 15.71
CA ALA A 44 9.94 13.88 15.69
C ALA A 44 9.81 12.57 16.47
N ALA A 45 9.57 11.46 15.77
CA ALA A 45 9.35 10.16 16.39
C ALA A 45 9.68 9.03 15.42
N THR A 46 10.19 7.92 15.97
CA THR A 46 10.26 6.66 15.24
C THR A 46 8.87 6.03 15.27
N ARG A 47 8.33 5.71 14.09
CA ARG A 47 7.03 5.07 13.94
C ARG A 47 7.20 3.68 13.33
N GLY A 48 6.53 2.68 13.90
CA GLY A 48 6.33 1.39 13.26
C GLY A 48 5.29 1.50 12.16
N TYR A 49 5.48 0.78 11.08
CA TYR A 49 4.64 0.78 9.89
C TYR A 49 4.10 -0.61 9.64
N LEU A 50 2.78 -0.72 9.48
CA LEU A 50 2.09 -1.95 9.07
C LEU A 50 1.04 -1.59 8.01
N GLY A 51 1.08 -2.26 6.87
CA GLY A 51 0.16 -2.02 5.78
C GLY A 51 -0.27 -3.28 5.05
N PHE A 52 -1.36 -3.14 4.31
CA PHE A 52 -1.88 -4.12 3.39
C PHE A 52 -1.92 -3.49 2.00
N THR A 53 -1.33 -4.18 1.03
CA THR A 53 -1.24 -3.70 -0.34
C THR A 53 -1.94 -4.67 -1.28
N THR A 54 -2.68 -4.12 -2.25
CA THR A 54 -3.34 -4.85 -3.31
C THR A 54 -2.93 -4.30 -4.67
N GLY A 55 -2.72 -5.18 -5.65
CA GLY A 55 -2.49 -4.76 -7.04
C GLY A 55 -3.78 -4.41 -7.74
N LEU A 56 -3.83 -3.21 -8.33
CA LEU A 56 -4.90 -2.79 -9.23
C LEU A 56 -4.55 -3.06 -10.69
N THR A 57 -3.27 -2.92 -11.06
CA THR A 57 -2.74 -3.26 -12.38
C THR A 57 -1.33 -3.81 -12.23
N PRO A 58 -0.70 -4.37 -13.28
CA PRO A 58 0.70 -4.81 -13.21
C PRO A 58 1.70 -3.72 -12.79
N ARG A 59 1.32 -2.43 -12.81
CA ARG A 59 2.18 -1.32 -12.38
C ARG A 59 1.59 -0.44 -11.29
N LEU A 60 0.34 -0.69 -10.87
CA LEU A 60 -0.36 0.17 -9.92
C LEU A 60 -0.84 -0.66 -8.74
N GLU A 61 -0.51 -0.19 -7.55
CA GLU A 61 -0.93 -0.77 -6.29
C GLU A 61 -1.65 0.25 -5.45
N PHE A 62 -2.54 -0.24 -4.59
CA PHE A 62 -3.15 0.53 -3.54
C PHE A 62 -2.76 -0.08 -2.19
N GLU A 63 -2.35 0.78 -1.27
CA GLU A 63 -1.91 0.40 0.07
C GLU A 63 -2.75 1.15 1.11
N VAL A 64 -3.21 0.42 2.13
CA VAL A 64 -3.78 0.99 3.36
C VAL A 64 -2.87 0.62 4.50
N PHE A 65 -2.50 1.59 5.33
CA PHE A 65 -1.50 1.38 6.37
C PHE A 65 -1.78 2.17 7.64
N THR A 66 -1.12 1.74 8.72
CA THR A 66 -1.14 2.40 10.01
C THR A 66 0.30 2.68 10.47
N LEU A 67 0.52 3.88 11.01
CA LEU A 67 1.73 4.28 11.70
C LEU A 67 1.48 4.29 13.20
N LEU A 68 2.35 3.62 13.93
CA LEU A 68 2.30 3.54 15.38
C LEU A 68 3.55 4.20 15.94
N GLN A 69 3.41 5.22 16.77
CA GLN A 69 4.55 5.79 17.47
C GLN A 69 5.23 4.72 18.34
N ALA A 70 6.54 4.54 18.14
CA ALA A 70 7.38 3.67 18.94
C ALA A 70 8.19 4.47 19.98
N THR A 71 8.56 5.70 19.67
CA THR A 71 9.32 6.60 20.57
C THR A 71 8.83 8.05 20.47
N PRO A 72 9.01 8.88 21.51
CA PRO A 72 9.45 8.52 22.86
C PRO A 72 8.38 7.80 23.69
N ILE A 73 7.09 8.03 23.43
CA ILE A 73 5.99 7.37 24.15
C ILE A 73 5.28 6.42 23.18
N PRO A 74 5.36 5.08 23.39
CA PRO A 74 4.71 4.12 22.51
C PRO A 74 3.20 4.34 22.43
N LEU A 75 2.65 4.26 21.22
CA LEU A 75 1.21 4.37 20.92
C LEU A 75 0.54 5.69 21.36
N ALA A 76 1.32 6.71 21.74
CA ALA A 76 0.77 8.03 22.05
C ALA A 76 0.14 8.69 20.82
N ASP A 77 0.79 8.50 19.67
CA ASP A 77 0.35 8.97 18.37
C ASP A 77 0.14 7.80 17.38
N ILE A 78 -1.02 7.78 16.74
CA ILE A 78 -1.41 6.79 15.74
C ILE A 78 -1.95 7.52 14.52
N HIS A 79 -1.39 7.20 13.36
CA HIS A 79 -1.86 7.70 12.09
C HIS A 79 -2.32 6.56 11.18
N GLY A 80 -3.38 6.80 10.42
CA GLY A 80 -3.83 5.93 9.33
C GLY A 80 -3.54 6.60 8.00
N GLY A 81 -3.34 5.80 6.96
CA GLY A 81 -3.09 6.35 5.64
C GLY A 81 -3.46 5.40 4.53
N GLY A 82 -3.52 5.99 3.33
CA GLY A 82 -3.73 5.27 2.09
C GLY A 82 -2.80 5.84 1.02
N ALA A 83 -2.24 4.98 0.18
CA ALA A 83 -1.35 5.39 -0.90
C ALA A 83 -1.63 4.63 -2.19
N LEU A 84 -1.55 5.34 -3.31
CA LEU A 84 -1.43 4.75 -4.63
C LEU A 84 0.05 4.69 -4.98
N THR A 85 0.53 3.51 -5.34
CA THR A 85 1.94 3.26 -5.63
C THR A 85 2.08 2.80 -7.08
N PHE A 86 2.91 3.49 -7.84
CA PHE A 86 3.20 3.17 -9.23
C PHE A 86 4.63 2.67 -9.40
N THR A 87 4.82 1.54 -10.06
CA THR A 87 6.15 0.99 -10.37
C THR A 87 6.73 1.65 -11.61
N LEU A 88 7.88 2.30 -11.46
CA LEU A 88 8.55 3.08 -12.50
C LEU A 88 9.42 2.22 -13.44
N THR A 89 10.03 1.15 -12.94
CA THR A 89 11.06 0.40 -13.69
C THR A 89 10.53 -0.83 -14.42
N ALA A 90 9.68 -1.64 -13.79
CA ALA A 90 9.17 -2.89 -14.37
C ALA A 90 7.75 -3.19 -13.88
N ALA A 91 6.99 -3.99 -14.64
CA ALA A 91 5.75 -4.54 -14.14
C ALA A 91 6.03 -5.47 -12.95
N ARG A 92 5.14 -5.46 -11.97
CA ARG A 92 5.21 -6.26 -10.74
C ARG A 92 5.00 -7.74 -11.01
N GLU A 93 4.07 -8.03 -11.91
CA GLU A 93 3.78 -9.38 -12.37
C GLU A 93 4.29 -9.46 -13.81
N LEU A 94 5.33 -10.27 -13.99
CA LEU A 94 5.78 -10.66 -15.31
C LEU A 94 5.09 -11.98 -15.69
N PRO A 95 4.83 -12.23 -16.98
CA PRO A 95 4.44 -13.55 -17.46
C PRO A 95 5.42 -14.61 -16.96
N GLU A 96 4.96 -15.83 -16.67
CA GLU A 96 5.78 -16.92 -16.09
C GLU A 96 7.08 -17.25 -16.86
N GLU A 97 7.21 -16.76 -18.10
CA GLU A 97 8.36 -16.95 -18.98
C GLU A 97 9.43 -15.85 -18.88
N GLN A 98 9.23 -14.81 -18.06
CA GLN A 98 10.16 -13.69 -17.96
C GLN A 98 10.83 -13.62 -16.57
N ALA A 99 12.15 -13.40 -16.60
CA ALA A 99 12.98 -13.12 -15.45
C ALA A 99 12.43 -11.91 -14.67
N THR A 100 12.05 -12.09 -13.40
CA THR A 100 11.64 -11.01 -12.50
C THR A 100 12.76 -9.99 -12.38
N SER A 101 12.51 -8.74 -12.76
CA SER A 101 13.46 -7.65 -12.54
C SER A 101 13.70 -7.48 -11.04
N PHE A 102 14.96 -7.52 -10.61
CA PHE A 102 15.35 -7.31 -9.21
C PHE A 102 15.27 -5.85 -8.76
N LEU A 103 15.09 -4.93 -9.71
CA LEU A 103 15.07 -3.51 -9.43
C LEU A 103 13.68 -2.96 -9.69
N HIS A 104 12.92 -2.79 -8.61
CA HIS A 104 11.70 -2.01 -8.64
C HIS A 104 11.90 -0.67 -7.94
N THR A 105 11.70 0.41 -8.69
CA THR A 105 11.54 1.75 -8.15
C THR A 105 10.07 2.09 -8.12
N TYR A 106 9.58 2.60 -6.99
CA TYR A 106 8.17 2.96 -6.83
C TYR A 106 8.02 4.43 -6.49
N LEU A 107 6.98 5.03 -7.06
CA LEU A 107 6.49 6.34 -6.66
C LEU A 107 5.12 6.16 -6.01
N SER A 108 5.01 6.52 -4.73
CA SER A 108 3.74 6.54 -4.01
C SER A 108 3.25 7.96 -3.82
N PHE A 109 1.95 8.16 -4.00
CA PHE A 109 1.22 9.35 -3.59
C PHE A 109 0.12 8.93 -2.63
N GLY A 110 0.04 9.60 -1.48
CA GLY A 110 -0.90 9.17 -0.45
C GLY A 110 -1.31 10.27 0.50
N VAL A 111 -2.25 9.91 1.36
CA VAL A 111 -2.76 10.74 2.43
C VAL A 111 -2.47 10.06 3.77
N LEU A 112 -2.23 10.88 4.77
CA LEU A 112 -2.04 10.48 6.15
C LEU A 112 -3.00 11.30 7.01
N GLN A 113 -3.64 10.63 7.95
CA GLN A 113 -4.60 11.19 8.88
C GLN A 113 -4.26 10.73 10.29
N GLY A 114 -4.18 11.68 11.23
CA GLY A 114 -4.13 11.38 12.65
C GLY A 114 -5.42 10.69 13.10
N LEU A 115 -5.28 9.55 13.77
CA LEU A 115 -6.38 8.77 14.34
C LEU A 115 -6.43 8.90 15.87
N ARG A 116 -5.27 9.11 16.49
CA ARG A 116 -5.13 9.30 17.93
C ARG A 116 -3.88 10.11 18.21
N GLY A 117 -3.95 11.07 19.12
CA GLY A 117 -2.80 11.88 19.54
C GLY A 117 -2.50 13.09 18.64
N SER A 118 -3.09 13.12 17.44
CA SER A 118 -2.98 14.22 16.48
C SER A 118 -4.25 14.27 15.62
N ASP A 119 -4.72 15.48 15.30
CA ASP A 119 -5.78 15.73 14.31
C ASP A 119 -5.19 16.15 12.94
N SER A 120 -3.89 15.93 12.73
CA SER A 120 -3.21 16.36 11.51
C SER A 120 -3.65 15.56 10.28
N THR A 121 -3.68 16.23 9.14
CA THR A 121 -3.86 15.63 7.82
C THR A 121 -2.72 16.06 6.93
N ALA A 122 -2.11 15.12 6.21
CA ALA A 122 -1.08 15.42 5.24
C ALA A 122 -1.22 14.62 3.96
N VAL A 123 -0.69 15.20 2.91
CA VAL A 123 -0.45 14.52 1.64
C VAL A 123 1.04 14.28 1.54
N PHE A 124 1.45 13.10 1.07
CA PHE A 124 2.85 12.74 0.95
C PHE A 124 3.17 12.15 -0.41
N PHE A 125 4.45 12.31 -0.78
CA PHE A 125 5.07 11.61 -1.88
C PHE A 125 6.20 10.77 -1.32
N ARG A 126 6.28 9.50 -1.74
CA ARG A 126 7.34 8.57 -1.31
C ARG A 126 7.98 7.96 -2.54
N LEU A 127 9.28 8.12 -2.65
CA LEU A 127 10.08 7.40 -3.63
C LEU A 127 10.73 6.22 -2.92
N THR A 128 10.40 5.00 -3.34
CA THR A 128 11.06 3.79 -2.85
C THR A 128 12.07 3.37 -3.92
N PRO A 129 13.37 3.68 -3.74
CA PRO A 129 14.35 3.57 -4.82
C PRO A 129 14.64 2.11 -5.22
N LEU A 130 14.50 1.17 -4.29
CA LEU A 130 14.88 -0.22 -4.49
C LEU A 130 14.01 -1.16 -3.65
N SER A 131 13.22 -2.02 -4.30
CA SER A 131 12.75 -3.27 -3.70
C SER A 131 13.34 -4.45 -4.47
N ILE A 132 13.78 -5.47 -3.72
CA ILE A 132 14.24 -6.74 -4.26
C ILE A 132 13.09 -7.73 -4.10
N GLY A 133 12.52 -8.18 -5.22
CA GLY A 133 11.54 -9.26 -5.25
C GLY A 133 12.15 -10.58 -4.78
N GLY A 134 11.36 -11.40 -4.07
CA GLY A 134 11.80 -12.63 -3.38
C GLY A 134 12.45 -13.71 -4.27
N PRO A 135 12.91 -14.81 -3.64
CA PRO A 135 13.86 -15.73 -4.23
C PRO A 135 13.36 -16.50 -5.47
N TYR A 136 14.28 -16.60 -6.42
CA TYR A 136 14.23 -17.25 -7.73
C TYR A 136 14.12 -18.79 -7.62
N TYR A 137 12.96 -19.34 -7.26
CA TYR A 137 12.81 -20.81 -7.20
C TYR A 137 12.26 -21.48 -8.46
N LYS A 138 11.75 -20.72 -9.45
CA LYS A 138 11.08 -21.32 -10.62
C LYS A 138 11.80 -21.21 -11.96
N ILE A 139 12.66 -20.22 -12.18
CA ILE A 139 13.26 -20.01 -13.51
C ILE A 139 14.78 -20.16 -13.37
N ARG A 140 15.31 -21.35 -13.62
CA ARG A 140 16.75 -21.54 -13.75
C ARG A 140 17.16 -20.89 -15.08
N GLU A 141 18.00 -19.87 -15.05
CA GLU A 141 18.79 -19.52 -16.23
C GLU A 141 19.56 -20.79 -16.63
N ARG A 142 19.35 -21.24 -17.87
CA ARG A 142 20.22 -22.20 -18.56
C ARG A 142 20.95 -21.45 -19.66
#